data_AF-S8CM95-F1
#
_entry.id   AF-S8CM95-F1
#
_cell.length_a   1.000
_cell.length_b   1.000
_cell.length_c   1.000
_cell.angle_alpha   90.00
_cell.angle_beta   90.00
_cell.angle_gamma   90.00
#
_symmetry.space_group_name_H-M   'P 1'
#
loop_
_entity.id
_entity.type
_entity.pdbx_description
1 polymer ?
#
loop_
_entity_poly.entity_id
_entity_poly.type
_entity_poly.pdbx_seq_one_letter_code
_entity_poly.pdbx_strand_id
1 'polypeptide(L)' 'MKYNPRVSSSRGKCTKAHFTAPSSVRRILMSAPLSRDLRTKYNVRSPKISARPQVK' A
#
# COMPACT_ATOMS: atom_id res chain seq x y z
N MET A 1 -14.59 0.63 -15.63
CA MET A 1 -14.54 -0.86 -15.63
C MET A 1 -13.10 -1.33 -15.69
N LYS A 2 -12.80 -2.52 -15.19
CA LYS A 2 -11.44 -3.07 -15.21
C LYS A 2 -11.20 -3.81 -16.53
N TYR A 3 -10.18 -3.40 -17.30
CA TYR A 3 -9.92 -3.93 -18.65
C TYR A 3 -8.97 -5.12 -18.68
N ASN A 4 -8.13 -5.30 -17.66
CA ASN A 4 -7.17 -6.40 -17.61
C ASN A 4 -7.87 -7.70 -17.14
N PRO A 5 -7.83 -8.79 -17.93
CA PRO A 5 -8.50 -10.05 -17.58
C PRO A 5 -7.79 -10.83 -16.46
N ARG A 6 -6.49 -10.57 -16.20
CA ARG A 6 -5.70 -11.33 -15.21
C ARG A 6 -5.94 -10.89 -13.77
N VAL A 7 -6.36 -9.65 -13.57
CA VAL A 7 -6.74 -9.16 -12.24
C VAL A 7 -8.17 -9.60 -11.94
N SER A 8 -8.46 -10.01 -10.71
CA SER A 8 -9.80 -10.41 -10.27
C SER A 8 -10.56 -9.24 -9.64
N SER A 9 -11.88 -9.17 -9.81
CA SER A 9 -12.77 -8.21 -9.14
C SER A 9 -13.68 -8.87 -8.11
N SER A 10 -13.64 -10.20 -8.01
CA SER A 10 -14.36 -10.97 -7.01
C SER A 10 -13.86 -10.62 -5.60
N ARG A 11 -14.79 -10.24 -4.73
CA ARG A 11 -14.52 -9.86 -3.33
C ARG A 11 -13.71 -10.92 -2.59
N GLY A 12 -14.11 -12.20 -2.66
CA GLY A 12 -13.43 -13.29 -1.96
C GLY A 12 -11.96 -13.46 -2.38
N LYS A 13 -11.68 -13.34 -3.68
CA LYS A 13 -10.30 -13.42 -4.21
C LYS A 13 -9.45 -12.24 -3.73
N CYS A 14 -10.01 -11.03 -3.70
CA CYS A 14 -9.31 -9.84 -3.21
C CYS A 14 -9.02 -9.92 -1.71
N THR A 15 -10.00 -10.35 -0.90
CA THR A 15 -9.84 -10.50 0.55
C THR A 15 -8.77 -11.55 0.88
N LYS A 16 -8.79 -12.71 0.20
CA LYS A 16 -7.75 -13.74 0.37
C LYS A 16 -6.38 -13.19 0.00
N ALA A 17 -6.24 -12.56 -1.17
CA ALA A 17 -4.97 -11.99 -1.63
C ALA A 17 -4.42 -10.91 -0.68
N HIS A 18 -5.29 -10.10 -0.04
CA HIS A 18 -4.89 -9.08 0.91
C HIS A 18 -4.34 -9.69 2.21
N PHE A 19 -5.06 -10.66 2.79
CA PHE A 19 -4.70 -11.21 4.11
C PHE A 19 -3.61 -12.28 4.04
N THR A 20 -3.48 -13.01 2.94
CA THR A 20 -2.43 -14.03 2.76
C THR A 20 -1.19 -13.49 2.03
N ALA A 21 -1.07 -12.16 1.86
CA ALA A 21 0.04 -11.56 1.15
C ALA A 21 1.39 -11.79 1.88
N PRO A 22 2.48 -12.08 1.15
CA PRO A 22 3.82 -12.16 1.74
C PRO A 22 4.29 -10.79 2.26
N SER A 23 5.28 -10.79 3.16
CA SER A 23 5.74 -9.60 3.88
C SER A 23 6.15 -8.43 2.98
N SER A 24 6.77 -8.72 1.84
CA SER A 24 7.18 -7.72 0.83
C SER A 24 5.98 -6.94 0.29
N VAL A 25 4.92 -7.67 -0.08
CA VAL A 25 3.67 -7.12 -0.62
C VAL A 25 2.88 -6.42 0.48
N ARG A 26 2.80 -7.03 1.67
CA ARG A 26 2.07 -6.47 2.81
C ARG A 26 2.60 -5.09 3.21
N ARG A 27 3.91 -4.87 3.14
CA ARG A 27 4.54 -3.56 3.42
C ARG A 27 4.18 -2.46 2.42
N ILE A 28 3.90 -2.82 1.17
CA ILE A 28 3.45 -1.86 0.15
C ILE A 28 2.00 -1.50 0.40
N LEU A 29 1.19 -2.52 0.70
CA LEU A 29 -0.24 -2.40 0.98
C LEU A 29 -0.51 -1.59 2.27
N MET A 30 0.32 -1.81 3.29
CA MET A 30 0.29 -1.11 4.58
C MET A 30 1.23 0.11 4.55
N SER A 31 1.10 0.98 3.55
CA SER A 31 1.84 2.24 3.46
C SER A 31 1.00 3.42 3.99
N ALA A 32 1.66 4.48 4.44
CA ALA A 32 1.01 5.68 4.99
C ALA A 32 1.44 6.93 4.20
N PRO A 33 0.54 7.94 4.06
CA PRO A 33 0.87 9.19 3.41
C PRO A 33 1.82 10.04 4.25
N LEU A 34 2.71 10.80 3.59
CA LEU A 34 3.57 11.79 4.26
C LEU A 34 2.81 13.10 4.53
N SER A 35 3.31 13.91 5.47
CA SER A 35 2.85 15.29 5.66
C SER A 35 3.21 16.16 4.45
N ARG A 36 2.58 17.33 4.32
CA ARG A 36 2.80 18.24 3.17
C ARG A 36 4.27 18.66 3.04
N ASP A 37 4.92 18.99 4.14
CA ASP A 37 6.32 19.44 4.17
C ASP A 37 7.29 18.32 3.76
N LEU A 38 7.03 17.10 4.24
CA LEU A 38 7.84 15.92 3.90
C LEU A 38 7.64 15.50 2.43
N ARG A 39 6.43 15.68 1.88
CA ARG A 39 6.18 15.43 0.46
C ARG A 39 6.96 16.38 -0.44
N THR A 40 7.04 17.67 -0.10
CA THR A 40 7.82 18.64 -0.88
C THR A 40 9.32 18.33 -0.80
N LYS A 41 9.82 17.97 0.38
CA LYS A 41 11.25 17.67 0.59
C LYS A 41 11.72 16.41 -0.13
N TYR A 42 10.93 15.34 -0.07
CA TYR A 42 11.32 14.03 -0.62
C TYR A 42 10.67 13.71 -1.96
N ASN A 43 9.73 14.53 -2.44
CA ASN A 43 8.99 14.37 -3.69
C ASN A 43 8.28 13.00 -3.86
N VAL A 44 8.02 12.30 -2.75
CA VAL A 44 7.34 10.99 -2.70
C VAL A 44 6.00 11.10 -1.97
N ARG A 45 4.96 10.44 -2.47
CA ARG A 45 3.61 10.48 -1.90
C ARG A 45 3.46 9.66 -0.62
N SER A 46 3.97 8.42 -0.61
CA SER A 46 3.87 7.48 0.52
C SER A 46 5.10 6.57 0.56
N PRO A 47 5.89 6.58 1.65
CA PRO A 47 6.98 5.63 1.85
C PRO A 47 6.46 4.27 2.29
N LYS A 48 7.32 3.26 2.19
CA LYS A 48 7.11 1.96 2.85
C LYS A 48 7.28 2.16 4.36
N ILE A 49 6.28 1.79 5.16
CA ILE A 49 6.36 1.91 6.62
C ILE A 49 7.41 0.95 7.17
N SER A 50 8.32 1.46 8.01
CA SER A 50 9.26 0.68 8.82
C SER A 50 8.78 0.63 10.27
N ALA A 51 9.37 -0.25 11.09
CA ALA A 51 8.88 -0.61 12.43
C ALA A 51 8.74 0.55 13.44
N ARG A 52 9.24 1.76 13.12
CA ARG A 52 9.05 2.96 13.95
C ARG A 52 8.46 4.09 13.11
N PRO A 53 7.16 4.05 12.80
CA PRO A 53 6.50 5.20 12.22
C PRO A 53 6.28 6.24 13.33
N GLN A 54 6.91 7.41 13.21
CA GLN A 54 6.51 8.58 14.00
C GLN A 54 5.24 9.15 13.36
N VAL A 55 4.09 8.61 13.76
CA VAL A 55 2.77 9.09 13.33
C VAL A 55 2.42 10.26 14.26
N LYS A 56 2.16 11.43 13.68
CA LYS A 56 1.59 12.57 14.41
C LYS A 56 0.11 12.35 14.67
#